data_AF-A0A7J7YI79-F1
#
_entry.id   AF-A0A7J7YI79-F1
#
_cell.length_a   1.000
_cell.length_b   1.000
_cell.length_c   1.000
_cell.angle_alpha   90.00
_cell.angle_beta   90.00
_cell.angle_gamma   90.00
#
_symmetry.space_group_name_H-M   'P 1'
#
loop_
_entity.id
_entity.type
_entity.pdbx_description
1 polymer ?
#
loop_
_entity_poly.entity_id
_entity_poly.type
_entity_poly.pdbx_seq_one_letter_code
_entity_poly.pdbx_strand_id
1 'polypeptide(L)'
;MLPNVLMSSGAAHLPQLAHAILLPKRIGLNQDCFLPPSRRRRQPLWTCRKEKIEHIEHEQEAIEHIDEVQNELDRVNEQASEEILKVEPKYNKLRPPFFQKRSELITKIPNFGVTFVNHPQVSALLGEKDEEVLHYLTRVEVTEFEDIKSGYRIDFYFDENPYFENKVFSKNFV
;
A
#
# COMPACT_ATOMS: atom_id res chain seq x y z
N MET A 1 -15.76 9.91 21.26
CA MET A 1 -15.58 9.67 19.82
C MET A 1 -14.09 9.61 19.53
N LEU A 2 -13.52 8.40 19.49
CA LEU A 2 -12.18 8.17 18.98
C LEU A 2 -12.36 7.53 17.61
N PRO A 3 -11.88 8.15 16.52
CA PRO A 3 -11.93 7.50 15.23
C PRO A 3 -10.95 6.33 15.23
N ASN A 4 -11.47 5.19 14.80
CA ASN A 4 -10.75 4.00 14.39
C ASN A 4 -9.56 4.39 13.51
N VAL A 5 -8.35 4.11 13.97
CA VAL A 5 -7.21 3.88 13.06
C VAL A 5 -7.29 2.42 12.63
N LEU A 6 -8.29 2.14 11.79
CA LEU A 6 -8.29 0.99 10.91
C LEU A 6 -7.23 1.26 9.83
N MET A 7 -6.38 0.27 9.63
CA MET A 7 -5.62 0.05 8.40
C MET A 7 -4.64 1.16 8.00
N SER A 8 -3.40 1.02 8.43
CA SER A 8 -2.28 1.58 7.65
C SER A 8 -1.29 0.48 7.28
N SER A 9 -1.79 -0.61 6.71
CA SER A 9 -0.99 -1.53 5.88
C SER A 9 -0.95 -1.06 4.41
N GLY A 10 -1.58 0.06 4.09
CA GLY A 10 -1.73 0.55 2.71
C GLY A 10 -0.65 1.51 2.19
N ALA A 11 0.41 1.81 2.94
CA ALA A 11 1.33 2.90 2.60
C ALA A 11 2.64 2.48 1.92
N ALA A 12 2.86 1.19 1.65
CA ALA A 12 4.14 0.73 1.10
C ALA A 12 4.22 0.69 -0.45
N HIS A 13 3.14 1.01 -1.18
CA HIS A 13 3.08 0.71 -2.62
C HIS A 13 3.00 1.91 -3.58
N LEU A 14 3.16 3.14 -3.09
CA LEU A 14 3.02 4.36 -3.89
C LEU A 14 4.25 4.86 -4.68
N PRO A 15 5.51 4.40 -4.54
CA PRO A 15 6.59 4.92 -5.38
C PRO A 15 6.62 4.33 -6.80
N GLN A 16 6.07 3.12 -7.02
CA GLN A 16 6.24 2.42 -8.30
C GLN A 16 5.35 2.94 -9.44
N LEU A 17 4.27 3.68 -9.13
CA LEU A 17 3.36 4.23 -10.15
C LEU A 17 3.92 5.48 -10.84
N ALA A 18 4.89 6.18 -10.24
CA ALA A 18 5.49 7.38 -10.81
C ALA A 18 6.50 7.08 -11.94
N HIS A 19 7.20 5.94 -11.86
CA HIS A 19 8.20 5.52 -12.85
C HIS A 19 7.59 5.32 -14.26
N ALA A 20 6.30 4.98 -14.36
CA ALA A 20 5.62 4.74 -15.63
C ALA A 20 5.09 6.01 -16.33
N ILE A 21 5.09 7.16 -15.65
CA ILE A 21 4.51 8.42 -16.18
C ILE A 21 5.59 9.34 -16.77
N LEU A 22 6.84 9.23 -16.33
CA LEU A 22 7.90 10.19 -16.67
C LEU A 22 8.87 9.75 -17.76
N LEU A 23 8.91 8.46 -18.12
CA LEU A 23 9.69 8.02 -19.28
C LEU A 23 8.86 8.22 -20.57
N PRO A 24 9.27 9.11 -21.49
CA PRO A 24 8.57 9.25 -22.75
C PRO A 24 8.66 7.91 -23.49
N LYS A 25 7.52 7.22 -23.64
CA LYS A 25 7.34 6.11 -24.59
C LYS A 25 7.99 6.54 -25.90
N ARG A 26 9.03 5.82 -26.35
CA ARG A 26 9.69 5.97 -27.66
C ARG A 26 8.68 6.43 -28.71
N ILE A 27 8.63 7.74 -28.95
CA ILE A 27 7.80 8.31 -30.02
C ILE A 27 8.53 7.95 -31.30
N GLY A 28 7.87 7.14 -32.13
CA GLY A 28 8.37 6.81 -33.45
C GLY A 28 8.69 8.08 -34.22
N LEU A 29 9.94 8.17 -34.67
CA LEU A 29 10.45 9.19 -35.58
C LEU A 29 9.59 9.25 -36.84
N ASN A 30 8.61 10.15 -36.88
CA ASN A 30 8.05 10.68 -38.11
C ASN A 30 7.77 12.16 -37.92
N GLN A 31 8.82 12.96 -38.08
CA GLN A 31 8.73 14.41 -38.24
C GLN A 31 9.42 14.76 -39.54
N ASP A 32 8.63 14.82 -40.61
CA ASP A 32 8.98 15.58 -41.80
C ASP A 32 9.07 17.06 -41.40
N CYS A 33 10.21 17.69 -41.69
CA CYS A 33 10.47 19.09 -41.36
C CYS A 33 9.53 20.01 -42.16
N PHE A 34 8.39 20.39 -41.57
CA PHE A 34 7.55 21.45 -42.13
C PHE A 34 8.16 22.82 -41.79
N LEU A 35 8.99 23.35 -42.69
CA LEU A 35 9.47 24.74 -42.63
C LEU A 35 8.45 25.69 -43.30
N PRO A 36 8.20 26.89 -42.73
CA PRO A 36 7.29 27.87 -43.32
C PRO A 36 7.78 28.42 -44.68
N PRO A 37 6.87 28.82 -45.58
CA PRO A 37 7.19 28.98 -47.02
C PRO A 37 8.16 30.11 -47.39
N SER A 38 8.44 31.04 -46.46
CA SER A 38 9.05 32.33 -46.74
C SER A 38 10.59 32.39 -46.65
N ARG A 39 11.28 31.29 -46.32
CA ARG A 39 12.76 31.23 -46.31
C ARG A 39 13.33 30.07 -47.13
N ARG A 40 13.19 30.13 -48.46
CA ARG A 40 14.05 29.32 -49.36
C ARG A 40 15.36 30.06 -49.67
N ARG A 41 16.24 30.23 -48.67
CA ARG A 41 17.69 30.22 -48.95
C ARG A 41 18.12 28.77 -48.79
N ARG A 42 18.77 28.20 -49.81
CA ARG A 42 19.32 26.83 -49.77
C ARG A 42 20.39 26.76 -48.69
N GLN A 43 19.99 26.52 -47.44
CA GLN A 43 20.94 26.03 -46.44
C GLN A 43 21.42 24.65 -46.93
N PRO A 44 22.73 24.37 -46.89
CA PRO A 44 23.25 23.06 -47.29
C PRO A 44 22.57 21.97 -46.45
N LEU A 45 22.22 20.83 -47.05
CA LEU A 45 21.63 19.69 -46.33
C LEU A 45 22.46 19.27 -45.10
N TRP A 46 23.77 19.57 -45.14
CA TRP A 46 24.72 19.38 -44.05
C TRP A 46 24.44 20.24 -42.80
N THR A 47 23.93 21.47 -42.92
CA THR A 47 23.66 22.32 -41.74
C THR A 47 22.40 21.86 -41.00
N CYS A 48 21.32 21.55 -41.74
CA CYS A 48 20.09 21.00 -41.15
C CYS A 48 20.32 19.58 -40.56
N ARG A 49 21.18 18.75 -41.19
CA ARG A 49 21.59 17.46 -40.62
C ARG A 49 22.43 17.63 -39.35
N LYS A 50 23.33 18.62 -39.28
CA LYS A 50 24.11 18.92 -38.07
C LYS A 50 23.22 19.38 -36.92
N GLU A 51 22.33 20.34 -37.16
CA GLU A 51 21.37 20.82 -36.15
C GLU A 51 20.47 19.70 -35.62
N LYS A 52 20.05 18.76 -36.49
CA LYS A 52 19.26 17.58 -36.08
C LYS A 52 20.08 16.58 -35.25
N ILE A 53 21.38 16.43 -35.52
CA ILE A 53 22.28 15.57 -34.74
C ILE A 53 22.54 16.21 -33.36
N GLU A 54 22.85 17.50 -33.32
CA GLU A 54 23.06 18.25 -32.06
C GLU A 54 21.80 18.24 -31.18
N HIS A 55 20.60 18.34 -31.77
CA HIS A 55 19.34 18.23 -31.02
C HIS A 55 19.13 16.82 -30.43
N ILE A 56 19.47 15.76 -31.18
CA ILE A 56 19.36 14.37 -30.71
C ILE A 56 20.39 14.10 -29.61
N GLU A 57 21.61 14.64 -29.72
CA GLU A 57 22.65 14.52 -28.70
C GLU A 57 22.25 15.23 -27.40
N HIS A 58 21.69 16.44 -27.49
CA HIS A 58 21.17 17.16 -26.32
C HIS A 58 19.95 16.48 -25.69
N GLU A 59 19.07 15.87 -26.49
CA GLU A 59 17.97 15.04 -25.97
C GLU A 59 18.48 13.78 -25.26
N GLN A 60 19.51 13.13 -25.79
CA GLN A 60 20.13 11.95 -25.16
C GLN A 60 20.79 12.33 -23.83
N GLU A 61 21.55 13.42 -23.81
CA GLU A 61 22.16 13.94 -22.58
C GLU A 61 21.10 14.30 -21.52
N ALA A 62 19.98 14.90 -21.92
CA ALA A 62 18.88 15.18 -20.99
C ALA A 62 18.24 13.90 -20.42
N ILE A 63 18.12 12.84 -21.23
CA ILE A 63 17.59 11.54 -20.77
C ILE A 63 18.56 10.88 -19.79
N GLU A 64 19.87 10.90 -20.07
CA GLU A 64 20.88 10.34 -19.16
C GLU A 64 20.85 11.03 -17.79
N HIS A 65 20.75 12.37 -17.76
CA HIS A 65 20.62 13.10 -16.50
C HIS A 65 19.31 12.78 -15.75
N ILE A 66 18.20 12.57 -16.47
CA ILE A 66 16.93 12.14 -15.85
C ILE A 66 17.07 10.74 -15.24
N ASP A 67 17.71 9.82 -15.95
CA ASP A 67 17.96 8.46 -15.46
C ASP A 67 18.86 8.48 -14.22
N GLU A 68 19.88 9.34 -14.17
CA GLU A 68 20.72 9.54 -12.98
C GLU A 68 19.91 10.01 -11.78
N VAL A 69 19.08 11.04 -11.94
CA VAL A 69 18.20 11.55 -10.87
C VAL A 69 17.19 10.49 -10.44
N GLN A 70 16.63 9.71 -11.37
CA GLN A 70 15.70 8.63 -11.04
C GLN A 70 16.39 7.52 -10.24
N ASN A 71 17.64 7.17 -10.58
CA ASN A 71 18.44 6.22 -9.82
C ASN A 71 18.73 6.72 -8.39
N GLU A 72 18.98 8.02 -8.21
CA GLU A 72 19.13 8.60 -6.87
C GLU A 72 17.82 8.55 -6.08
N LEU A 73 16.69 8.85 -6.71
CA LEU A 73 15.37 8.75 -6.09
C LEU A 73 15.05 7.31 -5.67
N ASP A 74 15.37 6.34 -6.50
CA ASP A 74 15.15 4.92 -6.21
C ASP A 74 16.01 4.47 -5.02
N ARG A 75 17.27 4.93 -4.92
CA ARG A 75 18.13 4.67 -3.76
C ARG A 75 17.54 5.22 -2.47
N VAL A 76 17.00 6.45 -2.48
CA VAL A 76 16.36 7.05 -1.30
C VAL A 76 15.08 6.29 -0.92
N ASN A 77 14.28 5.89 -1.90
CA ASN A 77 13.07 5.09 -1.66
C ASN A 77 13.39 3.72 -1.09
N GLU A 78 14.47 3.07 -1.54
CA GLU A 78 14.92 1.80 -0.99
C GLU A 78 15.40 1.96 0.46
N GLN A 79 16.19 2.99 0.77
CA GLN A 79 16.58 3.31 2.15
C GLN A 79 15.38 3.53 3.07
N ALA A 80 14.40 4.33 2.63
CA ALA A 80 13.17 4.57 3.38
C ALA A 80 12.39 3.27 3.61
N SER A 81 12.30 2.42 2.59
CA SER A 81 11.64 1.11 2.68
C SER A 81 12.34 0.19 3.69
N GLU A 82 13.66 0.15 3.71
CA GLU A 82 14.43 -0.61 4.69
C GLU A 82 14.27 -0.10 6.12
N GLU A 83 14.24 1.22 6.32
CA GLU A 83 14.03 1.81 7.65
C GLU A 83 12.63 1.49 8.19
N ILE A 84 11.61 1.63 7.36
CA ILE A 84 10.23 1.24 7.70
C ILE A 84 10.18 -0.25 8.07
N LEU A 85 10.84 -1.10 7.27
CA LEU A 85 10.89 -2.54 7.51
C LEU A 85 11.57 -2.89 8.83
N LYS A 86 12.52 -2.09 9.33
CA LYS A 86 13.17 -2.29 10.63
C LYS A 86 12.29 -1.85 11.80
N VAL A 87 11.43 -0.86 11.59
CA VAL A 87 10.54 -0.31 12.63
C VAL A 87 9.45 -1.32 12.99
N GLU A 88 8.88 -2.00 12.02
CA GLU A 88 7.75 -2.90 12.24
C GLU A 88 8.04 -4.08 13.20
N PRO A 89 9.08 -4.92 13.01
CA PRO A 89 9.42 -6.01 13.92
C PRO A 89 9.71 -5.53 15.34
N LYS A 90 10.30 -4.34 15.48
CA LYS A 90 10.56 -3.71 16.78
C LYS A 90 9.26 -3.48 17.54
N TYR A 91 8.25 -2.89 16.89
CA TYR A 91 6.97 -2.62 17.53
C TYR A 91 6.08 -3.86 17.64
N ASN A 92 6.18 -4.82 16.73
CA ASN A 92 5.44 -6.09 16.83
C ASN A 92 5.85 -6.90 18.06
N LYS A 93 7.09 -6.75 18.56
CA LYS A 93 7.53 -7.35 19.84
C LYS A 93 7.06 -6.58 21.07
N LEU A 94 6.81 -5.27 20.95
CA LEU A 94 6.43 -4.40 22.07
C LEU A 94 4.91 -4.30 22.29
N ARG A 95 4.10 -4.55 21.25
CA ARG A 95 2.63 -4.48 21.29
C ARG A 95 1.93 -5.59 22.12
N PRO A 96 2.38 -6.87 22.10
CA PRO A 96 1.68 -7.98 22.75
C PRO A 96 1.28 -7.74 24.21
N PRO A 97 2.14 -7.21 25.12
CA PRO A 97 1.74 -7.00 26.51
C PRO A 97 0.57 -6.01 26.65
N PHE A 98 0.47 -5.02 25.76
CA PHE A 98 -0.64 -4.07 25.77
C PHE A 98 -1.93 -4.69 25.22
N PHE A 99 -1.83 -5.54 24.19
CA PHE A 99 -2.99 -6.26 23.65
C PHE A 99 -3.54 -7.28 24.63
N GLN A 100 -2.68 -8.00 25.35
CA GLN A 100 -3.08 -8.91 26.41
C GLN A 100 -3.80 -8.14 27.54
N LYS A 101 -3.19 -7.06 28.03
CA LYS A 101 -3.79 -6.21 29.07
C LYS A 101 -5.15 -5.63 28.63
N ARG A 102 -5.27 -5.20 27.38
CA ARG A 102 -6.56 -4.74 26.82
C ARG A 102 -7.58 -5.87 26.74
N SER A 103 -7.16 -7.07 26.33
CA SER A 103 -8.04 -8.23 26.24
C SER A 103 -8.64 -8.61 27.59
N GLU A 104 -7.83 -8.62 28.65
CA GLU A 104 -8.28 -8.89 30.04
C GLU A 104 -9.26 -7.84 30.57
N LEU A 105 -9.25 -6.62 30.02
CA LEU A 105 -10.22 -5.59 30.36
C LEU A 105 -11.50 -5.73 29.54
N ILE A 106 -11.39 -6.14 28.26
CA ILE A 106 -12.55 -6.37 27.38
C ILE A 106 -13.42 -7.50 27.91
N THR A 107 -12.85 -8.57 28.45
CA THR A 107 -13.62 -9.69 29.04
C THR A 107 -14.50 -9.28 30.23
N LYS A 108 -14.26 -8.09 30.82
CA LYS A 108 -15.09 -7.53 31.89
C LYS A 108 -16.28 -6.73 31.38
N ILE A 109 -16.31 -6.41 30.08
CA ILE A 109 -17.39 -5.65 29.45
C ILE A 109 -18.42 -6.66 28.92
N PRO A 110 -19.62 -6.72 29.51
CA PRO A 110 -20.67 -7.61 29.02
C PRO A 110 -21.09 -7.21 27.60
N ASN A 111 -21.44 -8.21 26.78
CA ASN A 111 -21.92 -8.02 25.40
C ASN A 111 -20.98 -7.21 24.50
N PHE A 112 -19.66 -7.34 24.70
CA PHE A 112 -18.67 -6.65 23.88
C PHE A 112 -18.85 -6.92 22.38
N GLY A 113 -19.24 -8.14 21.99
CA GLY A 113 -19.44 -8.51 20.59
C GLY A 113 -20.51 -7.69 19.85
N VAL A 114 -21.50 -7.12 20.56
CA VAL A 114 -22.52 -6.28 19.92
C VAL A 114 -21.92 -4.96 19.39
N THR A 115 -20.75 -4.55 19.91
CA THR A 115 -20.06 -3.36 19.40
C THR A 115 -19.65 -3.47 17.94
N PHE A 116 -19.52 -4.67 17.38
CA PHE A 116 -19.22 -4.88 15.96
C PHE A 116 -20.36 -4.41 15.05
N VAL A 117 -21.61 -4.42 15.53
CA VAL A 117 -22.78 -3.90 14.82
C VAL A 117 -22.70 -2.38 14.64
N ASN A 118 -21.94 -1.68 15.49
CA ASN A 118 -21.74 -0.24 15.36
C ASN A 118 -20.72 0.13 14.25
N HIS A 119 -20.00 -0.85 13.68
CA HIS A 119 -19.05 -0.59 12.60
C HIS A 119 -19.73 -0.78 11.23
N PRO A 120 -19.87 0.26 10.40
CA PRO A 120 -20.68 0.20 9.17
C PRO A 120 -20.30 -0.96 8.24
N GLN A 121 -19.01 -1.18 8.00
CA GLN A 121 -18.54 -2.24 7.10
C GLN A 121 -18.72 -3.64 7.66
N VAL A 122 -18.73 -3.79 9.00
CA VAL A 122 -18.91 -5.11 9.63
C VAL A 122 -20.39 -5.41 9.77
N SER A 123 -21.19 -4.42 10.20
CA SER A 123 -22.65 -4.54 10.31
C SER A 123 -23.32 -4.97 9.00
N ALA A 124 -22.80 -4.50 7.85
CA ALA A 124 -23.31 -4.88 6.54
C ALA A 124 -23.10 -6.37 6.20
N LEU A 125 -22.20 -7.06 6.92
CA LEU A 125 -21.90 -8.48 6.74
C LEU A 125 -22.64 -9.37 7.74
N LEU A 126 -23.30 -8.79 8.75
CA LEU A 126 -23.98 -9.52 9.82
C LEU A 126 -25.48 -9.63 9.51
N GLY A 127 -26.02 -10.84 9.57
CA GLY A 127 -27.45 -11.08 9.56
C GLY A 127 -28.06 -11.06 10.97
N GLU A 128 -29.40 -11.18 11.05
CA GLU A 128 -30.14 -11.18 12.33
C GLU A 128 -29.65 -12.28 13.30
N LYS A 129 -29.36 -13.48 12.79
CA LYS A 129 -28.86 -14.59 13.62
C LYS A 129 -27.44 -14.37 14.12
N ASP A 130 -26.62 -13.66 13.34
CA ASP A 130 -25.23 -13.40 13.72
C ASP A 130 -25.17 -12.45 14.91
N GLU A 131 -26.12 -11.52 15.02
CA GLU A 131 -26.24 -10.63 16.18
C GLU A 131 -26.47 -11.43 17.47
N GLU A 132 -27.34 -12.44 17.45
CA GLU A 132 -27.57 -13.32 18.61
C GLU A 132 -26.30 -14.12 18.98
N VAL A 133 -25.56 -14.62 17.99
CA VAL A 133 -24.29 -15.32 18.21
C VAL A 133 -23.24 -14.38 18.83
N LEU A 134 -23.17 -13.12 18.37
CA LEU A 134 -22.20 -12.14 18.84
C LEU A 134 -22.36 -11.78 20.32
N HIS A 135 -23.52 -12.06 20.94
CA HIS A 135 -23.68 -11.93 22.39
C HIS A 135 -22.77 -12.87 23.18
N TYR A 136 -22.43 -14.02 22.60
CA TYR A 136 -21.54 -15.02 23.20
C TYR A 136 -20.06 -14.75 22.90
N LEU A 137 -19.74 -13.73 22.10
CA LEU A 137 -18.36 -13.38 21.75
C LEU A 137 -17.69 -12.66 22.94
N THR A 138 -16.69 -13.33 23.53
CA THR A 138 -15.99 -12.84 24.73
C THR A 138 -14.70 -12.10 24.40
N ARG A 139 -14.00 -12.52 23.35
CA ARG A 139 -12.70 -11.97 22.99
C ARG A 139 -12.46 -12.08 21.49
N VAL A 140 -11.78 -11.09 20.94
CA VAL A 140 -11.23 -11.13 19.59
C VAL A 140 -9.75 -10.81 19.68
N GLU A 141 -8.91 -11.68 19.13
CA GLU A 141 -7.47 -11.51 19.06
C GLU A 141 -7.02 -11.42 17.62
N VAL A 142 -6.14 -10.46 17.33
CA VAL A 142 -5.45 -10.36 16.06
C VAL A 142 -3.98 -10.59 16.33
N THR A 143 -3.46 -11.68 15.80
CA THR A 143 -2.05 -12.06 15.90
C THR A 143 -1.38 -11.78 14.56
N GLU A 144 -0.50 -10.79 14.53
CA GLU A 144 0.40 -10.57 13.41
C GLU A 144 1.57 -11.56 13.52
N PHE A 145 2.00 -12.15 12.39
CA PHE A 145 3.20 -12.99 12.39
C PHE A 145 4.48 -12.14 12.52
N GLU A 146 5.63 -12.79 12.73
CA GLU A 146 6.91 -12.08 12.94
C GLU A 146 7.28 -11.16 11.76
N ASP A 147 6.88 -11.52 10.54
CA ASP A 147 7.12 -10.74 9.33
C ASP A 147 5.84 -10.14 8.76
N ILE A 148 5.93 -8.85 8.37
CA ILE A 148 5.11 -8.11 7.39
C ILE A 148 4.27 -8.98 6.45
N LYS A 149 5.08 -9.77 5.74
CA LYS A 149 4.75 -10.48 4.52
C LYS A 149 4.09 -11.83 4.80
N SER A 150 4.17 -12.32 6.04
CA SER A 150 3.63 -13.62 6.43
C SER A 150 2.15 -13.55 6.82
N GLY A 151 1.59 -12.34 6.92
CA GLY A 151 0.17 -12.09 7.10
C GLY A 151 -0.28 -12.01 8.56
N TYR A 152 -1.51 -12.41 8.84
CA TYR A 152 -2.10 -12.32 10.19
C TYR A 152 -3.16 -13.39 10.43
N ARG A 153 -3.42 -13.66 11.72
CA ARG A 153 -4.49 -14.53 12.19
C ARG A 153 -5.48 -13.76 13.05
N ILE A 154 -6.77 -13.98 12.81
CA ILE A 154 -7.84 -13.47 13.67
C ILE A 154 -8.48 -14.67 14.40
N ASP A 155 -8.53 -14.59 15.73
CA ASP A 155 -9.14 -15.57 16.61
C ASP A 155 -10.37 -14.96 17.31
N PHE A 156 -11.52 -15.58 17.14
CA PHE A 156 -12.78 -15.22 17.80
C PHE A 156 -13.09 -16.24 18.89
N TYR A 157 -13.25 -15.79 20.13
CA TYR A 157 -13.52 -16.63 21.29
C TYR A 157 -14.96 -16.47 21.73
N PHE A 158 -15.64 -17.60 21.90
CA PHE A 158 -17.03 -17.66 22.27
C PHE A 158 -17.22 -18.48 23.54
N ASP A 159 -18.15 -18.04 24.37
CA ASP A 159 -18.67 -18.84 25.48
C ASP A 159 -19.60 -19.95 24.97
N GLU A 160 -19.99 -20.84 25.89
CA GLU A 160 -20.93 -21.93 25.59
C GLU A 160 -22.26 -21.35 25.10
N ASN A 161 -22.69 -21.82 23.93
CA ASN A 161 -23.82 -21.27 23.20
C ASN A 161 -24.55 -22.40 22.44
N PRO A 162 -25.84 -22.20 22.06
CA PRO A 162 -26.64 -23.24 21.42
C PRO A 162 -26.35 -23.44 19.92
N TYR A 163 -25.50 -22.61 19.32
CA TYR A 163 -25.25 -22.59 17.87
C TYR A 163 -24.10 -23.50 17.45
N PHE A 164 -23.06 -23.58 18.26
CA PHE A 164 -21.88 -24.41 18.02
C PHE A 164 -21.16 -24.77 19.33
N GLU A 165 -20.40 -25.86 19.28
CA GLU A 165 -19.59 -26.33 20.41
C GLU A 165 -18.18 -25.70 20.43
N ASN A 166 -17.73 -25.17 19.30
CA ASN A 166 -16.40 -24.60 19.13
C ASN A 166 -16.20 -23.33 19.96
N LYS A 167 -15.27 -23.36 20.92
CA LYS A 167 -14.93 -22.17 21.72
C LYS A 167 -14.11 -21.12 20.96
N VAL A 168 -13.43 -21.51 19.88
CA VAL A 168 -12.55 -20.62 19.12
C VAL A 168 -12.72 -20.83 17.62
N PHE A 169 -12.91 -19.74 16.89
CA PHE A 169 -12.82 -19.70 15.43
C PHE A 169 -11.59 -18.91 15.01
N SER A 170 -10.69 -19.56 14.28
CA SER A 170 -9.45 -18.96 13.78
C SER A 170 -9.48 -18.82 12.28
N LYS A 171 -9.12 -17.63 11.78
CA LYS A 171 -8.93 -17.38 10.35
C LYS A 171 -7.52 -16.87 10.10
N ASN A 172 -6.76 -17.62 9.31
CA ASN A 172 -5.42 -17.25 8.86
C ASN A 172 -5.48 -16.57 7.50
N PHE A 173 -4.69 -15.53 7.33
CA PHE A 173 -4.41 -14.85 6.08
C PHE A 173 -2.90 -14.84 5.90
N VAL A 174 -2.42 -15.44 4.80
CA VAL A 174 -1.01 -15.57 4.42
C VAL A 174 -0.88 -15.08 2.98
#